data_AF-A0A842L7B9-F1
#
_entry.id   AF-A0A842L7B9-F1
#
_cell.length_a   1.000
_cell.length_b   1.000
_cell.length_c   1.000
_cell.angle_alpha   90.00
_cell.angle_beta   90.00
_cell.angle_gamma   90.00
#
_symmetry.space_group_name_H-M   'P 1'
#
loop_
_entity.id
_entity.type
_entity.pdbx_description
1 polymer ?
#
loop_
_entity_poly.entity_id
_entity_poly.type
_entity_poly.pdbx_seq_one_letter_code
_entity_poly.pdbx_strand_id
1 'polypeptide(L)'
;MRILNGRTWKGIEPLISDKIKEYLIENGGVEQEVKSPYEEWRIKFFDTTFTYYKRGTLYSTPPKSMNPAVFEAWEYIDQLVGSRYVVPTKDFLIGLDETGKGEVIGHTILTGAIFPKELFKKIDLIVGPADTKKRHPFEYWDGLYKKLDHFKKEGLDFIFDKIPPWDIDRYNLNQLMDITYQRILNRFFREVDIPNCRIVIDDYGVGSILKKFLKFLEDNGAEVIVTTRAEDTYLEVKVASIISKWHREAVIKAINKNPKFQIDGLSVGSGNAADKQTIEWLEKWWQQNKSWPWFVKTSFKTIREIEGRIGEPQKETPSLDESILSEQFLNQFNGGNLSIQSLSLVCPYCGEILKHLNYVGYTDKEGKGHTKLRCPNCKKIIEHAGITLRYYCGYLLPDSSFIRGRILSKDLKSSKVFENFTVILSPVVRKECDGTPGGKNELDALAHFSSIGRIKLETVGNISDIPDGLPNVERDEMIIEDCLKYNAILLTADKSMCGFAIGRGIFVIRK
;
A
#
# COMPACT_ATOMS: atom_id res chain seq x y z
N MET A 1 26.02 -14.10 -5.82
CA MET A 1 26.63 -14.33 -4.49
C MET A 1 25.55 -14.09 -3.43
N ARG A 2 25.05 -15.14 -2.76
CA ARG A 2 24.00 -14.99 -1.74
C ARG A 2 24.62 -14.29 -0.53
N ILE A 3 24.30 -13.01 -0.32
CA ILE A 3 24.59 -12.33 0.94
C ILE A 3 23.62 -12.93 1.97
N LEU A 4 24.13 -13.80 2.83
CA LEU A 4 23.42 -14.29 3.99
C LEU A 4 23.52 -13.20 5.07
N ASN A 5 22.41 -12.93 5.75
CA ASN A 5 22.39 -11.97 6.85
C ASN A 5 22.74 -12.70 8.15
N GLY A 6 23.26 -11.98 9.13
CA GLY A 6 23.40 -12.49 10.49
C GLY A 6 22.02 -12.69 11.12
N ARG A 7 21.99 -13.41 12.24
CA ARG A 7 20.75 -13.80 12.92
C ARG A 7 20.75 -13.35 14.37
N THR A 8 19.63 -12.85 14.85
CA THR A 8 19.48 -12.39 16.24
C THR A 8 18.29 -13.07 16.89
N TRP A 9 18.50 -13.62 18.08
CA TRP A 9 17.47 -14.11 18.99
C TRP A 9 17.44 -13.22 20.23
N LYS A 10 16.27 -13.02 20.81
CA LYS A 10 16.06 -12.13 21.97
C LYS A 10 15.21 -12.84 23.02
N GLY A 11 15.34 -12.39 24.27
CA GLY A 11 14.59 -12.97 25.39
C GLY A 11 15.07 -14.38 25.77
N ILE A 12 16.32 -14.73 25.43
CA ILE A 12 16.89 -16.02 25.79
C ILE A 12 17.20 -16.02 27.28
N GLU A 13 16.65 -16.98 27.99
CA GLU A 13 16.96 -17.21 29.40
C GLU A 13 18.38 -17.77 29.57
N PRO A 14 19.10 -17.46 30.67
CA PRO A 14 20.45 -17.94 30.91
C PRO A 14 20.60 -19.47 30.74
N LEU A 15 19.66 -20.25 31.26
CA LEU A 15 19.65 -21.72 31.14
C LEU A 15 19.59 -22.20 29.69
N ILE A 16 18.82 -21.53 28.83
CA ILE A 16 18.75 -21.85 27.40
C ILE A 16 20.04 -21.41 26.70
N SER A 17 20.57 -20.25 27.06
CA SER A 17 21.86 -19.77 26.57
C SER A 17 22.98 -20.78 26.85
N ASP A 18 23.02 -21.36 28.04
CA ASP A 18 24.05 -22.33 28.42
C ASP A 18 23.94 -23.60 27.58
N LYS A 19 22.73 -24.12 27.35
CA LYS A 19 22.51 -25.25 26.42
C LYS A 19 22.95 -24.95 25.00
N ILE A 20 22.75 -23.72 24.52
CA ILE A 20 23.22 -23.28 23.20
C ILE A 20 24.75 -23.23 23.19
N LYS A 21 25.36 -22.69 24.24
CA LYS A 21 26.82 -22.61 24.40
C LYS A 21 27.45 -24.00 24.35
N GLU A 22 26.91 -24.94 25.13
CA GLU A 22 27.33 -26.35 25.16
C GLU A 22 27.22 -26.99 23.78
N TYR A 23 26.06 -26.91 23.13
CA TYR A 23 25.86 -27.45 21.78
C TYR A 23 26.89 -26.91 20.79
N LEU A 24 27.16 -25.60 20.79
CA LEU A 24 28.12 -24.99 19.88
C LEU A 24 29.54 -25.50 20.14
N ILE A 25 29.94 -25.67 21.41
CA ILE A 25 31.27 -26.18 21.78
C ILE A 25 31.41 -27.66 21.39
N GLU A 26 30.41 -28.50 21.70
CA GLU A 26 30.39 -29.92 21.36
C GLU A 26 30.50 -30.17 19.85
N ASN A 27 29.95 -29.25 19.05
CA ASN A 27 30.01 -29.31 17.59
C ASN A 27 31.23 -28.58 16.98
N GLY A 28 32.29 -28.34 17.78
CA GLY A 28 33.57 -27.81 17.30
C GLY A 28 33.71 -26.28 17.39
N GLY A 29 32.83 -25.61 18.14
CA GLY A 29 32.94 -24.20 18.45
C GLY A 29 34.06 -23.91 19.44
N VAL A 30 34.74 -22.79 19.24
CA VAL A 30 35.84 -22.33 20.09
C VAL A 30 35.42 -21.06 20.82
N GLU A 31 35.44 -21.11 22.15
CA GLU A 31 35.17 -19.93 22.98
C GLU A 31 36.25 -18.86 22.76
N GLN A 32 35.82 -17.60 22.69
CA GLN A 32 36.66 -16.43 22.50
C GLN A 32 36.48 -15.47 23.67
N GLU A 33 37.48 -14.63 23.90
CA GLU A 33 37.35 -13.52 24.84
C GLU A 33 36.20 -12.57 24.43
N VAL A 34 35.42 -12.16 25.43
CA VAL A 34 34.37 -11.17 25.29
C VAL A 34 34.96 -9.80 24.97
N LYS A 35 34.34 -9.06 24.05
CA LYS A 35 34.85 -7.77 23.57
C LYS A 35 34.21 -6.55 24.21
N SER A 36 33.14 -6.75 24.98
CA SER A 36 32.44 -5.66 25.66
C SER A 36 31.88 -6.14 26.99
N PRO A 37 31.68 -5.25 27.97
CA PRO A 37 31.14 -5.61 29.29
C PRO A 37 29.69 -6.14 29.24
N TYR A 38 29.01 -5.96 28.11
CA TYR A 38 27.65 -6.44 27.86
C TYR A 38 27.60 -7.86 27.30
N GLU A 39 28.72 -8.38 26.77
CA GLU A 39 28.84 -9.76 26.29
C GLU A 39 29.05 -10.70 27.50
N GLU A 40 28.34 -11.82 27.49
CA GLU A 40 28.45 -12.87 28.49
C GLU A 40 29.39 -13.98 28.01
N TRP A 41 29.22 -14.42 26.76
CA TRP A 41 30.13 -15.33 26.09
C TRP A 41 30.17 -15.08 24.58
N ARG A 42 31.26 -15.53 23.96
CA ARG A 42 31.50 -15.42 22.53
C ARG A 42 32.06 -16.73 22.00
N ILE A 43 31.45 -17.31 20.98
CA ILE A 43 31.91 -18.55 20.36
C ILE A 43 32.18 -18.33 18.87
N LYS A 44 33.38 -18.68 18.42
CA LYS A 44 33.69 -18.85 17.01
C LYS A 44 33.23 -20.22 16.57
N PHE A 45 32.24 -20.27 15.69
CA PHE A 45 31.69 -21.51 15.15
C PHE A 45 31.88 -21.48 13.64
N PHE A 46 32.87 -22.23 13.15
CA PHE A 46 33.35 -22.14 11.76
C PHE A 46 33.63 -20.70 11.32
N ASP A 47 33.01 -20.26 10.23
CA ASP A 47 33.16 -18.91 9.67
C ASP A 47 32.28 -17.86 10.35
N THR A 48 31.46 -18.27 11.31
CA THR A 48 30.49 -17.45 12.03
C THR A 48 30.94 -17.21 13.47
N THR A 49 30.45 -16.15 14.09
CA THR A 49 30.63 -15.87 15.51
C THR A 49 29.27 -15.68 16.17
N PHE A 50 29.05 -16.45 17.23
CA PHE A 50 27.91 -16.31 18.12
C PHE A 50 28.32 -15.48 19.33
N THR A 51 27.48 -14.55 19.73
CA THR A 51 27.71 -13.65 20.86
C THR A 51 26.44 -13.53 21.66
N TYR A 52 26.48 -13.97 22.91
CA TYR A 52 25.38 -13.80 23.85
C TYR A 52 25.64 -12.61 24.75
N TYR A 53 24.61 -11.82 24.97
CA TYR A 53 24.65 -10.59 25.75
C TYR A 53 23.84 -10.76 27.04
N LYS A 54 24.29 -10.12 28.12
CA LYS A 54 23.66 -10.11 29.46
C LYS A 54 22.16 -9.79 29.48
N ARG A 55 21.65 -9.14 28.43
CA ARG A 55 20.23 -8.79 28.27
C ARG A 55 19.41 -9.89 27.56
N GLY A 56 19.91 -11.12 27.49
CA GLY A 56 19.20 -12.23 26.84
C GLY A 56 19.15 -12.14 25.31
N THR A 57 20.11 -11.46 24.69
CA THR A 57 20.21 -11.39 23.22
C THR A 57 21.33 -12.31 22.75
N LEU A 58 21.07 -13.17 21.77
CA LEU A 58 22.09 -13.95 21.06
C LEU A 58 22.19 -13.44 19.64
N TYR A 59 23.40 -13.15 19.18
CA TYR A 59 23.65 -12.72 17.81
C TYR A 59 24.65 -13.65 17.14
N SER A 60 24.29 -14.12 15.95
CA SER A 60 25.15 -14.82 15.01
C SER A 60 25.53 -13.87 13.88
N THR A 61 26.82 -13.68 13.63
CA THR A 61 27.27 -12.93 12.45
C THR A 61 26.83 -13.60 11.15
N PRO A 62 26.77 -12.86 10.02
CA PRO A 62 26.61 -13.46 8.70
C PRO A 62 27.63 -14.59 8.46
N PRO A 63 27.21 -15.79 8.04
CA PRO A 63 28.13 -16.82 7.57
C PRO A 63 28.78 -16.37 6.26
N LYS A 64 30.05 -16.70 6.08
CA LYS A 64 30.84 -16.37 4.88
C LYS A 64 30.77 -17.48 3.81
N SER A 65 30.29 -18.65 4.20
CA SER A 65 30.18 -19.89 3.43
C SER A 65 28.80 -20.54 3.66
N MET A 66 28.47 -21.55 2.86
CA MET A 66 27.22 -22.33 2.99
C MET A 66 27.44 -23.59 3.85
N ASN A 67 28.20 -23.50 4.94
CA ASN A 67 28.46 -24.66 5.80
C ASN A 67 27.17 -25.15 6.49
N PRO A 68 26.69 -26.38 6.22
CA PRO A 68 25.45 -26.91 6.79
C PRO A 68 25.38 -26.84 8.33
N ALA A 69 26.50 -27.07 9.01
CA ALA A 69 26.56 -27.09 10.47
C ALA A 69 26.14 -25.75 11.11
N VAL A 70 26.42 -24.62 10.45
CA VAL A 70 26.00 -23.29 10.94
C VAL A 70 24.47 -23.16 10.88
N PHE A 71 23.85 -23.68 9.82
CA PHE A 71 22.39 -23.65 9.67
C PHE A 71 21.71 -24.64 10.61
N GLU A 72 22.28 -25.83 10.80
CA GLU A 72 21.81 -26.80 11.81
C GLU A 72 21.88 -26.20 13.22
N ALA A 73 22.95 -25.46 13.55
CA ALA A 73 23.03 -24.73 14.80
C ALA A 73 21.94 -23.65 14.93
N TRP A 74 21.65 -22.93 13.84
CA TRP A 74 20.54 -21.96 13.84
C TRP A 74 19.18 -22.63 14.04
N GLU A 75 18.94 -23.78 13.41
CA GLU A 75 17.70 -24.55 13.59
C GLU A 75 17.59 -25.11 15.01
N TYR A 76 18.69 -25.61 15.58
CA TYR A 76 18.73 -26.07 16.98
C TYR A 76 18.37 -24.93 17.95
N ILE A 77 18.95 -23.74 17.75
CA ILE A 77 18.62 -22.56 18.55
C ILE A 77 17.15 -22.19 18.38
N ASP A 78 16.61 -22.22 17.17
CA ASP A 78 15.18 -21.94 16.93
C ASP A 78 14.26 -22.91 17.64
N GLN A 79 14.64 -24.19 17.72
CA GLN A 79 13.86 -25.21 18.45
C GLN A 79 13.86 -24.95 19.95
N LEU A 80 14.98 -24.48 20.51
CA LEU A 80 15.09 -24.17 21.94
C LEU A 80 14.39 -22.86 22.33
N VAL A 81 14.56 -21.82 21.51
CA VAL A 81 14.08 -20.46 21.82
C VAL A 81 12.64 -20.27 21.36
N GLY A 82 12.21 -21.03 20.36
CA GLY A 82 10.96 -20.82 19.66
C GLY A 82 11.01 -19.62 18.72
N SER A 83 9.90 -19.41 18.02
CA SER A 83 9.69 -18.19 17.24
C SER A 83 9.58 -17.01 18.20
N ARG A 84 10.27 -15.91 17.89
CA ARG A 84 10.07 -14.64 18.63
C ARG A 84 8.65 -14.09 18.45
N TYR A 85 7.97 -14.55 17.41
CA TYR A 85 6.63 -14.17 17.01
C TYR A 85 5.59 -15.14 17.54
N VAL A 86 4.39 -14.62 17.83
CA VAL A 86 3.25 -15.43 18.24
C VAL A 86 2.88 -16.43 17.14
N VAL A 87 2.89 -17.71 17.50
CA VAL A 87 2.63 -18.82 16.58
C VAL A 87 1.22 -18.70 15.98
N PRO A 88 1.01 -19.05 14.70
CA PRO A 88 -0.30 -19.02 14.05
C PRO A 88 -1.35 -19.88 14.76
N THR A 89 -2.54 -19.33 14.88
CA THR A 89 -3.76 -19.94 15.43
C THR A 89 -4.83 -20.16 14.35
N LYS A 90 -4.65 -19.52 13.20
CA LYS A 90 -5.55 -19.49 12.05
C LYS A 90 -4.79 -19.86 10.77
N ASP A 91 -5.52 -20.25 9.73
CA ASP A 91 -4.93 -20.75 8.49
C ASP A 91 -4.27 -19.63 7.68
N PHE A 92 -4.86 -18.43 7.70
CA PHE A 92 -4.32 -17.26 7.02
C PHE A 92 -3.94 -16.17 8.02
N LEU A 93 -2.77 -15.58 7.81
CA LEU A 93 -2.21 -14.53 8.64
C LEU A 93 -2.18 -13.23 7.85
N ILE A 94 -2.86 -12.20 8.36
CA ILE A 94 -2.98 -10.90 7.73
C ILE A 94 -2.35 -9.85 8.64
N GLY A 95 -1.33 -9.16 8.15
CA GLY A 95 -0.67 -8.07 8.86
C GLY A 95 -0.90 -6.75 8.14
N LEU A 96 -1.24 -5.70 8.89
CA LEU A 96 -1.39 -4.34 8.38
C LEU A 96 -0.38 -3.41 9.06
N ASP A 97 0.36 -2.65 8.26
CA ASP A 97 1.30 -1.62 8.74
C ASP A 97 1.44 -0.47 7.73
N GLU A 98 1.75 0.72 8.22
CA GLU A 98 2.02 1.91 7.41
C GLU A 98 3.44 2.43 7.59
N THR A 99 3.89 3.21 6.61
CA THR A 99 5.13 3.98 6.76
C THR A 99 4.94 5.32 6.09
N GLY A 100 5.51 6.38 6.67
CA GLY A 100 5.38 7.71 6.12
C GLY A 100 4.31 8.55 6.78
N LYS A 101 3.57 8.07 7.78
CA LYS A 101 2.51 8.84 8.47
C LYS A 101 3.07 10.11 9.13
N GLY A 102 4.20 10.02 9.82
CA GLY A 102 4.79 11.12 10.60
C GLY A 102 5.82 11.96 9.85
N GLU A 103 6.23 11.52 8.66
CA GLU A 103 7.28 12.14 7.88
C GLU A 103 6.74 13.28 7.03
N VAL A 104 7.44 14.42 7.05
CA VAL A 104 7.07 15.66 6.32
C VAL A 104 7.14 15.50 4.81
N ILE A 105 7.87 14.49 4.34
CA ILE A 105 8.10 14.23 2.92
C ILE A 105 7.61 12.84 2.52
N GLY A 106 6.97 12.80 1.36
CA GLY A 106 6.50 11.60 0.69
C GLY A 106 5.05 11.27 0.99
N HIS A 107 4.57 10.22 0.34
CA HIS A 107 3.26 9.63 0.62
C HIS A 107 3.29 8.90 1.97
N THR A 108 2.11 8.73 2.56
CA THR A 108 1.89 7.67 3.57
C THR A 108 1.55 6.40 2.80
N ILE A 109 2.35 5.34 2.99
CA ILE A 109 2.15 4.04 2.36
C ILE A 109 1.48 3.11 3.36
N LEU A 110 0.36 2.51 2.98
CA LEU A 110 -0.36 1.51 3.78
C LEU A 110 -0.19 0.17 3.11
N THR A 111 0.14 -0.87 3.87
CA THR A 111 0.34 -2.20 3.33
C THR A 111 -0.43 -3.22 4.14
N GLY A 112 -1.11 -4.13 3.43
CA GLY A 112 -1.52 -5.41 3.97
C GLY A 112 -0.68 -6.52 3.36
N ALA A 113 -0.28 -7.49 4.18
CA ALA A 113 0.32 -8.74 3.74
C ALA A 113 -0.54 -9.90 4.23
N ILE A 114 -0.72 -10.91 3.39
CA ILE A 114 -1.44 -12.16 3.71
C ILE A 114 -0.58 -13.36 3.34
N PHE A 115 -0.51 -14.37 4.21
CA PHE A 115 0.09 -15.67 3.84
C PHE A 115 -0.49 -16.82 4.66
N PRO A 116 -0.49 -18.04 4.10
CA PRO A 116 -0.90 -19.23 4.82
C PRO A 116 0.09 -19.58 5.94
N LYS A 117 -0.40 -20.14 7.06
CA LYS A 117 0.40 -20.47 8.26
C LYS A 117 1.59 -21.39 7.96
N GLU A 118 1.50 -22.21 6.92
CA GLU A 118 2.56 -23.12 6.46
C GLU A 118 3.83 -22.38 6.06
N LEU A 119 3.72 -21.11 5.64
CA LEU A 119 4.86 -20.26 5.30
C LEU A 119 5.51 -19.57 6.50
N PHE A 120 4.89 -19.60 7.69
CA PHE A 120 5.32 -18.83 8.85
C PHE A 120 6.80 -19.03 9.19
N LYS A 121 7.25 -20.29 9.32
CA LYS A 121 8.65 -20.60 9.64
C LYS A 121 9.61 -20.13 8.55
N LYS A 122 9.25 -20.34 7.27
CA LYS A 122 10.09 -19.94 6.12
C LYS A 122 10.25 -18.41 6.04
N ILE A 123 9.17 -17.69 6.29
CA ILE A 123 9.18 -16.22 6.29
C ILE A 123 9.95 -15.69 7.50
N ASP A 124 9.75 -16.25 8.70
CA ASP A 124 10.50 -15.84 9.91
C ASP A 124 12.02 -15.97 9.73
N LEU A 125 12.49 -17.06 9.12
CA LEU A 125 13.92 -17.24 8.79
C LEU A 125 14.50 -16.08 7.95
N ILE A 126 13.67 -15.40 7.16
CA ILE A 126 14.09 -14.35 6.24
C ILE A 126 13.94 -12.97 6.87
N VAL A 127 12.79 -12.68 7.48
CA VAL A 127 12.44 -11.34 7.95
C VAL A 127 12.55 -11.18 9.47
N GLY A 128 12.56 -12.26 10.23
CA GLY A 128 12.82 -12.24 11.67
C GLY A 128 14.13 -11.51 11.98
N PRO A 129 15.27 -11.81 11.33
CA PRO A 129 16.51 -11.09 11.60
C PRO A 129 16.51 -9.61 11.18
N ALA A 130 15.52 -9.14 10.42
CA ALA A 130 15.52 -7.78 9.88
C ALA A 130 15.36 -6.73 10.99
N ASP A 131 16.35 -5.86 11.13
CA ASP A 131 16.24 -4.61 11.90
C ASP A 131 15.48 -3.60 11.06
N THR A 132 14.29 -3.21 11.51
CA THR A 132 13.41 -2.28 10.79
C THR A 132 13.38 -0.90 11.42
N LYS A 133 14.10 -0.70 12.54
CA LYS A 133 14.11 0.53 13.34
C LYS A 133 15.35 1.37 13.10
N LYS A 134 16.40 0.77 12.53
CA LYS A 134 17.60 1.48 12.10
C LYS A 134 17.48 1.96 10.66
N ARG A 135 18.25 3.01 10.36
CA ARG A 135 18.42 3.48 8.99
C ARG A 135 19.26 2.47 8.21
N HIS A 136 18.75 2.07 7.07
CA HIS A 136 19.43 1.17 6.14
C HIS A 136 19.49 1.79 4.74
N PRO A 137 20.50 1.45 3.92
CA PRO A 137 20.47 1.78 2.51
C PRO A 137 19.31 1.05 1.81
N PHE A 138 18.80 1.59 0.70
CA PHE A 138 17.70 0.98 -0.04
C PHE A 138 17.96 -0.48 -0.44
N GLU A 139 19.21 -0.81 -0.75
CA GLU A 139 19.66 -2.14 -1.16
C GLU A 139 19.36 -3.21 -0.08
N TYR A 140 19.32 -2.84 1.19
CA TYR A 140 18.92 -3.73 2.28
C TYR A 140 17.43 -4.11 2.16
N TRP A 141 16.57 -3.11 1.99
CA TRP A 141 15.14 -3.32 1.80
C TRP A 141 14.85 -4.10 0.52
N ASP A 142 15.56 -3.77 -0.57
CA ASP A 142 15.43 -4.44 -1.85
C ASP A 142 15.82 -5.92 -1.79
N GLY A 143 16.86 -6.25 -1.02
CA GLY A 143 17.25 -7.63 -0.74
C GLY A 143 16.18 -8.42 0.02
N LEU A 144 15.49 -7.80 0.99
CA LEU A 144 14.39 -8.43 1.73
C LEU A 144 13.14 -8.60 0.86
N TYR A 145 12.77 -7.56 0.10
CA TYR A 145 11.63 -7.59 -0.82
C TYR A 145 11.75 -8.73 -1.82
N LYS A 146 12.92 -8.88 -2.48
CA LYS A 146 13.17 -9.97 -3.44
C LYS A 146 13.05 -11.36 -2.83
N LYS A 147 13.42 -11.52 -1.56
CA LYS A 147 13.28 -12.79 -0.84
C LYS A 147 11.81 -13.08 -0.54
N LEU A 148 11.05 -12.08 -0.10
CA LEU A 148 9.61 -12.18 0.12
C LEU A 148 8.86 -12.50 -1.18
N ASP A 149 9.18 -11.80 -2.27
CA ASP A 149 8.53 -11.99 -3.57
C ASP A 149 8.62 -13.44 -4.09
N HIS A 150 9.66 -14.19 -3.71
CA HIS A 150 9.78 -15.61 -4.02
C HIS A 150 8.64 -16.48 -3.46
N PHE A 151 8.03 -16.07 -2.35
CA PHE A 151 6.93 -16.81 -1.70
C PHE A 151 5.57 -16.51 -2.31
N LYS A 152 5.46 -15.60 -3.29
CA LYS A 152 4.17 -15.31 -3.93
C LYS A 152 3.52 -16.53 -4.55
N LYS A 153 4.33 -17.36 -5.22
CA LYS A 153 3.90 -18.64 -5.80
C LYS A 153 3.47 -19.68 -4.76
N GLU A 154 3.82 -19.49 -3.48
CA GLU A 154 3.49 -20.38 -2.37
C GLU A 154 2.33 -19.83 -1.50
N GLY A 155 1.73 -18.70 -1.90
CA GLY A 155 0.55 -18.12 -1.23
C GLY A 155 0.80 -16.85 -0.41
N LEU A 156 2.01 -16.28 -0.42
CA LEU A 156 2.20 -14.91 0.10
C LEU A 156 1.60 -13.91 -0.89
N ASP A 157 0.75 -13.01 -0.43
CA ASP A 157 0.35 -11.84 -1.21
C ASP A 157 0.47 -10.57 -0.38
N PHE A 158 0.58 -9.43 -1.05
CA PHE A 158 0.56 -8.14 -0.40
C PHE A 158 -0.06 -7.08 -1.30
N ILE A 159 -0.86 -6.22 -0.68
CA ILE A 159 -1.47 -5.06 -1.32
C ILE A 159 -0.92 -3.84 -0.60
N PHE A 160 -0.39 -2.89 -1.37
CA PHE A 160 -0.04 -1.58 -0.86
C PHE A 160 -0.88 -0.51 -1.54
N ASP A 161 -1.13 0.56 -0.80
CA ASP A 161 -1.76 1.76 -1.30
C ASP A 161 -1.06 3.01 -0.75
N LYS A 162 -1.32 4.16 -1.37
CA LYS A 162 -0.66 5.42 -1.04
C LYS A 162 -1.67 6.52 -0.80
N ILE A 163 -1.53 7.20 0.34
CA ILE A 163 -2.21 8.46 0.62
C ILE A 163 -1.23 9.59 0.32
N PRO A 164 -1.48 10.40 -0.72
CA PRO A 164 -0.54 11.44 -1.14
C PRO A 164 -0.60 12.69 -0.28
N PRO A 165 0.46 13.51 -0.28
CA PRO A 165 0.52 14.76 0.49
C PRO A 165 -0.68 15.68 0.30
N TRP A 166 -1.19 15.83 -0.92
CA TRP A 166 -2.34 16.71 -1.16
C TRP A 166 -3.65 16.21 -0.56
N ASP A 167 -3.83 14.89 -0.42
CA ASP A 167 -4.97 14.32 0.32
C ASP A 167 -4.72 14.45 1.83
N ILE A 168 -3.48 14.20 2.31
CA ILE A 168 -3.10 14.38 3.71
C ILE A 168 -3.32 15.83 4.15
N ASP A 169 -2.96 16.78 3.30
CA ASP A 169 -3.04 18.21 3.58
C ASP A 169 -4.48 18.70 3.65
N ARG A 170 -5.36 18.08 2.86
CA ARG A 170 -6.76 18.48 2.70
C ARG A 170 -7.72 17.75 3.65
N TYR A 171 -7.45 16.50 3.99
CA TYR A 171 -8.39 15.61 4.67
C TYR A 171 -7.83 15.03 5.98
N ASN A 172 -8.69 14.38 6.76
CA ASN A 172 -8.31 13.64 7.97
C ASN A 172 -7.59 12.34 7.59
N LEU A 173 -6.28 12.28 7.84
CA LEU A 173 -5.44 11.13 7.50
C LEU A 173 -5.93 9.83 8.15
N ASN A 174 -6.34 9.83 9.42
CA ASN A 174 -6.78 8.60 10.08
C ASN A 174 -8.05 8.03 9.42
N GLN A 175 -8.99 8.88 8.99
CA GLN A 175 -10.18 8.42 8.26
C GLN A 175 -9.83 7.82 6.88
N LEU A 176 -8.88 8.43 6.17
CA LEU A 176 -8.39 7.88 4.90
C LEU A 176 -7.68 6.53 5.10
N MET A 177 -6.90 6.40 6.18
CA MET A 177 -6.22 5.16 6.55
C MET A 177 -7.21 4.04 6.89
N ASP A 178 -8.24 4.34 7.71
CA ASP A 178 -9.29 3.38 8.08
C ASP A 178 -9.95 2.73 6.84
N ILE A 179 -10.43 3.57 5.91
CA ILE A 179 -11.10 3.09 4.68
C ILE A 179 -10.13 2.36 3.77
N THR A 180 -8.88 2.81 3.69
CA THR A 180 -7.86 2.15 2.86
C THR A 180 -7.55 0.75 3.39
N TYR A 181 -7.37 0.58 4.71
CA TYR A 181 -7.15 -0.73 5.31
C TYR A 181 -8.37 -1.64 5.19
N GLN A 182 -9.59 -1.11 5.39
CA GLN A 182 -10.82 -1.87 5.14
C GLN A 182 -10.91 -2.36 3.70
N ARG A 183 -10.56 -1.53 2.71
CA ARG A 183 -10.50 -1.95 1.31
C ARG A 183 -9.45 -3.02 1.05
N ILE A 184 -8.27 -2.91 1.65
CA ILE A 184 -7.22 -3.94 1.56
C ILE A 184 -7.74 -5.28 2.10
N LEU A 185 -8.37 -5.28 3.27
CA LEU A 185 -8.96 -6.46 3.87
C LEU A 185 -10.07 -7.06 2.99
N ASN A 186 -11.01 -6.25 2.51
CA ASN A 186 -12.07 -6.69 1.59
C ASN A 186 -11.52 -7.34 0.31
N ARG A 187 -10.33 -6.96 -0.14
CA ARG A 187 -9.67 -7.62 -1.28
C ARG A 187 -9.12 -8.99 -0.92
N PHE A 188 -8.53 -9.14 0.26
CA PHE A 188 -8.07 -10.46 0.73
C PHE A 188 -9.24 -11.42 0.90
N PHE A 189 -10.37 -10.96 1.44
CA PHE A 189 -11.56 -11.80 1.67
C PHE A 189 -12.27 -12.28 0.39
N ARG A 190 -11.78 -11.91 -0.80
CA ARG A 190 -12.22 -12.52 -2.06
C ARG A 190 -11.66 -13.92 -2.26
N GLU A 191 -10.51 -14.21 -1.66
CA GLU A 191 -9.75 -15.43 -1.86
C GLU A 191 -9.68 -16.29 -0.58
N VAL A 192 -10.03 -15.72 0.58
CA VAL A 192 -9.98 -16.39 1.88
C VAL A 192 -11.22 -16.11 2.72
N ASP A 193 -11.62 -17.09 3.52
CA ASP A 193 -12.76 -16.96 4.44
C ASP A 193 -12.36 -16.24 5.73
N ILE A 194 -13.21 -15.30 6.17
CA ILE A 194 -13.01 -14.49 7.39
C ILE A 194 -12.72 -15.35 8.64
N PRO A 195 -13.48 -16.44 8.95
CA PRO A 195 -13.23 -17.26 10.14
C PRO A 195 -11.85 -17.90 10.20
N ASN A 196 -11.18 -18.06 9.05
CA ASN A 196 -9.87 -18.70 8.91
C ASN A 196 -8.72 -17.70 9.00
N CYS A 197 -8.99 -16.43 9.30
CA CYS A 197 -8.01 -15.35 9.33
C CYS A 197 -7.63 -14.94 10.76
N ARG A 198 -6.34 -14.76 11.00
CA ARG A 198 -5.80 -13.90 12.07
C ARG A 198 -5.38 -12.58 11.45
N ILE A 199 -5.90 -11.47 11.97
CA ILE A 199 -5.71 -10.12 11.45
C ILE A 199 -5.02 -9.29 12.53
N VAL A 200 -3.82 -8.81 12.24
CA VAL A 200 -3.01 -8.03 13.16
C VAL A 200 -2.69 -6.67 12.56
N ILE A 201 -2.89 -5.61 13.34
CA ILE A 201 -2.73 -4.22 12.90
C ILE A 201 -1.77 -3.52 13.86
N ASP A 202 -0.75 -2.85 13.30
CA ASP A 202 0.02 -1.88 14.08
C ASP A 202 -0.84 -0.64 14.34
N ASP A 203 -1.12 -0.35 15.62
CA ASP A 203 -2.09 0.68 15.99
C ASP A 203 -1.55 2.09 15.74
N TYR A 204 -1.99 2.68 14.63
CA TYR A 204 -1.72 4.08 14.28
C TYR A 204 -2.68 5.07 14.95
N GLY A 205 -3.55 4.62 15.85
CA GLY A 205 -4.72 5.34 16.34
C GLY A 205 -5.95 5.05 15.50
N VAL A 206 -6.27 3.75 15.34
CA VAL A 206 -7.38 3.26 14.51
C VAL A 206 -8.69 3.98 14.85
N GLY A 207 -9.35 4.52 13.82
CA GLY A 207 -10.58 5.29 13.95
C GLY A 207 -11.84 4.43 14.09
N SER A 208 -13.00 5.09 14.17
CA SER A 208 -14.29 4.43 14.40
C SER A 208 -14.77 3.60 13.21
N ILE A 209 -14.40 3.99 11.99
CA ILE A 209 -14.78 3.28 10.76
C ILE A 209 -14.16 1.89 10.79
N LEU A 210 -12.84 1.82 10.90
CA LEU A 210 -12.14 0.54 10.91
C LEU A 210 -12.46 -0.26 12.17
N LYS A 211 -12.61 0.36 13.36
CA LYS A 211 -13.04 -0.34 14.58
C LYS A 211 -14.36 -1.10 14.41
N LYS A 212 -15.37 -0.48 13.80
CA LYS A 212 -16.66 -1.15 13.54
C LYS A 212 -16.49 -2.34 12.61
N PHE A 213 -15.70 -2.16 11.55
CA PHE A 213 -15.41 -3.23 10.60
C PHE A 213 -14.67 -4.40 11.25
N LEU A 214 -13.62 -4.12 12.01
CA LEU A 214 -12.86 -5.12 12.76
C LEU A 214 -13.74 -5.89 13.77
N LYS A 215 -14.68 -5.21 14.42
CA LYS A 215 -15.63 -5.87 15.30
C LYS A 215 -16.54 -6.84 14.55
N PHE A 216 -17.04 -6.44 13.38
CA PHE A 216 -17.79 -7.34 12.50
C PHE A 216 -16.96 -8.58 12.13
N LEU A 217 -15.68 -8.42 11.79
CA LEU A 217 -14.81 -9.56 11.45
C LEU A 217 -14.62 -10.52 12.64
N GLU A 218 -14.39 -9.97 13.85
CA GLU A 218 -14.29 -10.74 15.09
C GLU A 218 -15.58 -11.52 15.38
N ASP A 219 -16.74 -10.86 15.26
CA ASP A 219 -18.06 -11.49 15.46
C ASP A 219 -18.34 -12.60 14.42
N ASN A 220 -17.63 -12.59 13.29
CA ASN A 220 -17.66 -13.62 12.25
C ASN A 220 -16.47 -14.59 12.33
N GLY A 221 -15.81 -14.69 13.48
CA GLY A 221 -14.87 -15.75 13.81
C GLY A 221 -13.40 -15.50 13.43
N ALA A 222 -13.07 -14.33 12.88
CA ALA A 222 -11.67 -13.93 12.71
C ALA A 222 -11.01 -13.66 14.08
N GLU A 223 -9.72 -13.91 14.19
CA GLU A 223 -8.94 -13.41 15.33
C GLU A 223 -8.41 -12.02 14.98
N VAL A 224 -8.83 -11.00 15.74
CA VAL A 224 -8.47 -9.60 15.43
C VAL A 224 -7.64 -9.01 16.57
N ILE A 225 -6.46 -8.50 16.22
CA ILE A 225 -5.50 -7.94 17.18
C ILE A 225 -5.08 -6.54 16.70
N VAL A 226 -5.37 -5.54 17.52
CA VAL A 226 -4.90 -4.16 17.31
C VAL A 226 -3.98 -3.82 18.46
N THR A 227 -2.70 -3.57 18.16
CA THR A 227 -1.70 -3.31 19.20
C THR A 227 -0.57 -2.43 18.68
N THR A 228 0.09 -1.72 19.57
CA THR A 228 1.24 -0.88 19.21
C THR A 228 2.51 -1.71 19.07
N ARG A 229 3.38 -1.36 18.11
CA ARG A 229 4.63 -2.07 17.81
C ARG A 229 4.37 -3.54 17.43
N ALA A 230 3.29 -3.79 16.69
CA ALA A 230 2.88 -5.13 16.36
C ALA A 230 3.94 -5.89 15.54
N GLU A 231 4.81 -5.20 14.78
CA GLU A 231 5.94 -5.82 14.05
C GLU A 231 6.98 -6.53 14.95
N ASP A 232 7.02 -6.21 16.25
CA ASP A 232 7.90 -6.86 17.22
C ASP A 232 7.36 -8.23 17.67
N THR A 233 6.03 -8.44 17.57
CA THR A 233 5.32 -9.57 18.18
C THR A 233 4.63 -10.48 17.15
N TYR A 234 4.26 -9.93 15.98
CA TYR A 234 3.54 -10.66 14.93
C TYR A 234 4.31 -10.58 13.60
N LEU A 235 4.55 -11.75 13.01
CA LEU A 235 5.36 -11.89 11.79
C LEU A 235 4.68 -11.23 10.59
N GLU A 236 3.36 -11.37 10.49
CA GLU A 236 2.55 -10.80 9.42
C GLU A 236 2.64 -9.28 9.34
N VAL A 237 2.67 -8.59 10.49
CA VAL A 237 2.88 -7.14 10.54
C VAL A 237 4.32 -6.79 10.16
N LYS A 238 5.30 -7.60 10.57
CA LYS A 238 6.69 -7.40 10.13
C LYS A 238 6.82 -7.42 8.60
N VAL A 239 6.15 -8.38 7.95
CA VAL A 239 6.14 -8.48 6.49
C VAL A 239 5.53 -7.22 5.89
N ALA A 240 4.36 -6.78 6.37
CA ALA A 240 3.72 -5.54 5.92
C ALA A 240 4.64 -4.32 6.10
N SER A 241 5.33 -4.21 7.24
CA SER A 241 6.29 -3.14 7.54
C SER A 241 7.44 -3.08 6.54
N ILE A 242 8.04 -4.24 6.21
CA ILE A 242 9.15 -4.32 5.26
C ILE A 242 8.71 -3.90 3.87
N ILE A 243 7.55 -4.36 3.42
CA ILE A 243 7.00 -4.00 2.11
C ILE A 243 6.68 -2.48 2.07
N SER A 244 6.04 -1.95 3.12
CA SER A 244 5.73 -0.52 3.22
C SER A 244 7.00 0.35 3.19
N LYS A 245 8.04 -0.02 3.97
CA LYS A 245 9.35 0.64 3.97
C LYS A 245 10.05 0.54 2.62
N TRP A 246 10.02 -0.60 1.95
CA TRP A 246 10.59 -0.73 0.61
C TRP A 246 9.97 0.28 -0.37
N HIS A 247 8.64 0.38 -0.40
CA HIS A 247 7.94 1.33 -1.28
C HIS A 247 8.29 2.78 -0.96
N ARG A 248 8.31 3.16 0.32
CA ARG A 248 8.69 4.51 0.75
C ARG A 248 10.15 4.83 0.39
N GLU A 249 11.08 3.97 0.77
CA GLU A 249 12.51 4.20 0.56
C GLU A 249 12.88 4.22 -0.93
N ALA A 250 12.19 3.45 -1.78
CA ALA A 250 12.33 3.55 -3.23
C ALA A 250 12.03 4.96 -3.74
N VAL A 251 10.93 5.57 -3.26
CA VAL A 251 10.53 6.93 -3.64
C VAL A 251 11.49 7.97 -3.08
N ILE A 252 11.87 7.87 -1.81
CA ILE A 252 12.83 8.79 -1.18
C ILE A 252 14.19 8.73 -1.87
N LYS A 253 14.67 7.53 -2.26
CA LYS A 253 15.89 7.38 -3.06
C LYS A 253 15.78 8.07 -4.41
N ALA A 254 14.64 7.92 -5.10
CA ALA A 254 14.41 8.55 -6.40
C ALA A 254 14.36 10.08 -6.28
N ILE A 255 13.71 10.62 -5.25
CA ILE A 255 13.66 12.06 -4.97
C ILE A 255 15.06 12.60 -4.70
N ASN A 256 15.83 11.96 -3.82
CA ASN A 256 17.19 12.39 -3.47
C ASN A 256 18.15 12.38 -4.67
N LYS A 257 17.96 11.45 -5.63
CA LYS A 257 18.77 11.36 -6.85
C LYS A 257 18.38 12.36 -7.93
N ASN A 258 17.22 13.00 -7.84
CA ASN A 258 16.74 13.91 -8.86
C ASN A 258 17.38 15.30 -8.69
N PRO A 259 18.20 15.78 -9.64
CA PRO A 259 18.86 17.08 -9.52
C PRO A 259 17.89 18.26 -9.38
N LYS A 260 16.65 18.12 -9.90
CA LYS A 260 15.61 19.16 -9.76
C LYS A 260 15.15 19.37 -8.33
N PHE A 261 15.38 18.40 -7.45
CA PHE A 261 15.02 18.48 -6.03
C PHE A 261 16.24 18.63 -5.13
N GLN A 262 17.41 18.90 -5.70
CA GLN A 262 18.60 19.25 -4.95
C GLN A 262 18.76 20.76 -4.91
N ILE A 263 19.27 21.29 -3.79
CA ILE A 263 19.49 22.72 -3.59
C ILE A 263 20.88 22.93 -3.02
N ASP A 264 21.73 23.68 -3.72
CA ASP A 264 23.13 23.90 -3.33
C ASP A 264 23.91 22.60 -3.05
N GLY A 265 23.64 21.54 -3.83
CA GLY A 265 24.22 20.20 -3.65
C GLY A 265 23.61 19.40 -2.49
N LEU A 266 22.68 19.97 -1.73
CA LEU A 266 21.94 19.31 -0.67
C LEU A 266 20.77 18.50 -1.24
N SER A 267 20.70 17.23 -0.87
CA SER A 267 19.54 16.38 -1.15
C SER A 267 18.53 16.43 0.00
N VAL A 268 17.31 15.97 -0.27
CA VAL A 268 16.17 16.01 0.66
C VAL A 268 16.43 15.30 2.00
N GLY A 269 17.29 14.28 2.05
CA GLY A 269 17.53 13.48 3.24
C GLY A 269 16.48 12.39 3.44
N SER A 270 16.18 12.03 4.69
CA SER A 270 15.23 10.96 5.04
C SER A 270 13.76 11.35 4.89
N GLY A 271 13.48 12.65 4.88
CA GLY A 271 12.12 13.18 4.88
C GLY A 271 11.46 13.22 6.26
N ASN A 272 12.19 12.90 7.33
CA ASN A 272 11.72 13.04 8.71
C ASN A 272 12.02 14.44 9.25
N ALA A 273 11.11 15.02 10.04
CA ALA A 273 11.32 16.35 10.64
C ALA A 273 12.44 16.40 11.70
N ALA A 274 12.88 15.25 12.23
CA ALA A 274 14.03 15.15 13.12
C ALA A 274 15.38 15.02 12.37
N ASP A 275 15.35 14.83 11.06
CA ASP A 275 16.56 14.79 10.25
C ASP A 275 17.03 16.20 9.90
N LYS A 276 18.20 16.58 10.43
CA LYS A 276 18.81 17.89 10.20
C LYS A 276 18.96 18.21 8.72
N GLN A 277 19.31 17.21 7.90
CA GLN A 277 19.47 17.40 6.46
C GLN A 277 18.13 17.76 5.80
N THR A 278 17.05 17.12 6.23
CA THR A 278 15.69 17.40 5.73
C THR A 278 15.23 18.79 6.11
N ILE A 279 15.45 19.22 7.35
CA ILE A 279 15.10 20.58 7.78
C ILE A 279 15.89 21.63 7.00
N GLU A 280 17.21 21.46 6.87
CA GLU A 280 18.05 22.39 6.11
C GLU A 280 17.61 22.48 4.64
N TRP A 281 17.26 21.34 4.02
CA TRP A 281 16.73 21.32 2.66
C TRP A 281 15.40 22.08 2.55
N LEU A 282 14.47 21.88 3.50
CA LEU A 282 13.16 22.55 3.50
C LEU A 282 13.31 24.07 3.63
N GLU A 283 14.16 24.54 4.54
CA GLU A 283 14.41 25.97 4.77
C GLU A 283 15.02 26.63 3.52
N LYS A 284 16.07 26.03 2.96
CA LYS A 284 16.70 26.52 1.71
C LYS A 284 15.71 26.52 0.55
N TRP A 285 14.94 25.44 0.40
CA TRP A 285 13.98 25.31 -0.71
C TRP A 285 12.93 26.41 -0.65
N TRP A 286 12.38 26.67 0.54
CA TRP A 286 11.39 27.73 0.75
C TRP A 286 11.98 29.13 0.50
N GLN A 287 13.21 29.39 0.94
CA GLN A 287 13.88 30.67 0.71
C GLN A 287 14.01 30.99 -0.78
N GLN A 288 14.36 30.00 -1.60
CA GLN A 288 14.60 30.20 -3.04
C GLN A 288 13.31 30.15 -3.88
N ASN A 289 12.39 29.22 -3.61
CA ASN A 289 11.28 28.91 -4.53
C ASN A 289 9.93 29.46 -4.09
N LYS A 290 9.74 29.75 -2.78
CA LYS A 290 8.46 30.15 -2.17
C LYS A 290 7.27 29.26 -2.57
N SER A 291 7.55 28.00 -2.87
CA SER A 291 6.59 26.98 -3.27
C SER A 291 7.17 25.59 -2.99
N TRP A 292 6.30 24.63 -2.67
CA TRP A 292 6.73 23.29 -2.32
C TRP A 292 6.61 22.30 -3.47
N PRO A 293 7.54 21.34 -3.60
CA PRO A 293 7.35 20.19 -4.48
C PRO A 293 6.15 19.37 -4.01
N TRP A 294 5.55 18.63 -4.94
CA TRP A 294 4.34 17.84 -4.72
C TRP A 294 4.44 16.82 -3.57
N PHE A 295 5.66 16.43 -3.18
CA PHE A 295 5.91 15.42 -2.15
C PHE A 295 5.98 15.99 -0.72
N VAL A 296 5.89 17.31 -0.52
CA VAL A 296 5.94 17.94 0.80
C VAL A 296 4.53 18.05 1.38
N LYS A 297 4.34 17.64 2.63
CA LYS A 297 3.08 17.73 3.36
C LYS A 297 2.94 19.09 4.03
N THR A 298 2.30 20.01 3.34
CA THR A 298 2.24 21.43 3.72
C THR A 298 1.44 21.68 5.00
N SER A 299 0.54 20.78 5.38
CA SER A 299 -0.25 20.90 6.60
C SER A 299 0.53 20.60 7.87
N PHE A 300 1.74 20.02 7.78
CA PHE A 300 2.53 19.66 8.94
C PHE A 300 3.10 20.90 9.64
N LYS A 301 3.17 20.84 10.98
CA LYS A 301 3.63 21.95 11.83
C LYS A 301 4.96 22.53 11.37
N THR A 302 5.96 21.68 11.12
CA THR A 302 7.28 22.10 10.62
C THR A 302 7.21 22.94 9.34
N ILE A 303 6.35 22.55 8.38
CA ILE A 303 6.20 23.29 7.12
C ILE A 303 5.47 24.60 7.35
N ARG A 304 4.43 24.60 8.18
CA ARG A 304 3.71 25.83 8.55
C ARG A 304 4.62 26.84 9.24
N GLU A 305 5.50 26.38 10.13
CA GLU A 305 6.49 27.22 10.81
C GLU A 305 7.48 27.86 9.82
N ILE A 306 8.01 27.09 8.86
CA ILE A 306 8.88 27.60 7.80
C ILE A 306 8.16 28.65 6.93
N GLU A 307 6.87 28.46 6.68
CA GLU A 307 6.03 29.42 5.96
C GLU A 307 5.60 30.64 6.79
N GLY A 308 5.80 30.62 8.11
CA GLY A 308 5.30 31.66 9.03
C GLY A 308 3.79 31.61 9.28
N ARG A 309 3.13 30.47 9.06
CA ARG A 309 1.69 30.28 9.31
C ARG A 309 1.41 29.92 10.77
N ILE A 310 0.46 30.60 11.38
CA ILE A 310 0.03 30.37 12.78
C ILE A 310 -1.23 29.49 12.82
N GLY A 311 -1.37 28.68 13.87
CA GLY A 311 -2.56 27.85 14.14
C GLY A 311 -2.56 26.50 13.40
N GLU A 312 -3.61 25.72 13.66
CA GLU A 312 -3.81 24.39 13.07
C GLU A 312 -4.19 24.45 11.58
N PRO A 313 -3.83 23.44 10.77
CA PRO A 313 -4.30 23.34 9.39
C PRO A 313 -5.82 23.15 9.33
N GLN A 314 -6.49 23.92 8.46
CA GLN A 314 -7.90 23.67 8.17
C GLN A 314 -8.03 22.43 7.27
N LYS A 315 -8.86 21.48 7.69
CA LYS A 315 -9.18 20.24 6.95
C LYS A 315 -10.61 20.29 6.44
N GLU A 316 -10.86 19.71 5.27
CA GLU A 316 -12.21 19.54 4.74
C GLU A 316 -13.00 18.51 5.55
N THR A 317 -14.25 18.87 5.87
CA THR A 317 -15.17 18.05 6.65
C THR A 317 -16.53 17.99 5.93
N PRO A 318 -17.08 16.80 5.65
CA PRO A 318 -16.48 15.48 5.93
C PRO A 318 -15.29 15.22 4.99
N SER A 319 -14.30 14.42 5.44
CA SER A 319 -13.17 14.04 4.59
C SER A 319 -13.56 13.08 3.48
N LEU A 320 -14.51 12.19 3.78
CA LEU A 320 -15.20 11.30 2.86
C LEU A 320 -16.69 11.43 3.17
N ASP A 321 -17.51 11.64 2.14
CA ASP A 321 -18.96 11.81 2.35
C ASP A 321 -19.64 10.45 2.20
N GLU A 322 -19.79 9.72 3.30
CA GLU A 322 -20.51 8.43 3.29
C GLU A 322 -22.00 8.60 3.00
N SER A 323 -22.56 9.80 3.20
CA SER A 323 -23.99 10.06 3.00
C SER A 323 -24.42 9.98 1.54
N ILE A 324 -23.48 10.14 0.61
CA ILE A 324 -23.74 9.96 -0.82
C ILE A 324 -23.65 8.49 -1.25
N LEU A 325 -23.27 7.54 -0.39
CA LEU A 325 -23.24 6.11 -0.72
C LEU A 325 -24.55 5.44 -0.31
N SER A 326 -25.05 4.52 -1.14
CA SER A 326 -26.26 3.76 -0.80
C SER A 326 -26.02 2.85 0.42
N GLU A 327 -27.04 2.71 1.26
CA GLU A 327 -27.02 1.82 2.43
C GLU A 327 -26.67 0.37 2.05
N GLN A 328 -27.21 -0.12 0.93
CA GLN A 328 -26.89 -1.47 0.43
C GLN A 328 -25.38 -1.66 0.18
N PHE A 329 -24.72 -0.69 -0.47
CA PHE A 329 -23.28 -0.73 -0.70
C PHE A 329 -22.51 -0.69 0.61
N LEU A 330 -22.85 0.24 1.51
CA LEU A 330 -22.19 0.39 2.80
C LEU A 330 -22.31 -0.88 3.64
N ASN A 331 -23.48 -1.53 3.65
CA ASN A 331 -23.69 -2.78 4.38
C ASN A 331 -22.84 -3.93 3.82
N GLN A 332 -22.69 -4.06 2.50
CA GLN A 332 -21.79 -5.06 1.92
C GLN A 332 -20.32 -4.75 2.20
N PHE A 333 -19.92 -3.49 2.01
CA PHE A 333 -18.54 -3.04 2.23
C PHE A 333 -18.10 -3.21 3.69
N ASN A 334 -18.99 -2.90 4.64
CA ASN A 334 -18.78 -3.13 6.07
C ASN A 334 -18.97 -4.59 6.47
N GLY A 335 -19.56 -5.41 5.61
CA GLY A 335 -19.72 -6.86 5.77
C GLY A 335 -18.59 -7.69 5.17
N GLY A 336 -17.46 -7.08 4.81
CA GLY A 336 -16.30 -7.79 4.26
C GLY A 336 -16.31 -7.96 2.74
N ASN A 337 -17.30 -7.38 2.06
CA ASN A 337 -17.54 -7.60 0.64
C ASN A 337 -17.54 -6.28 -0.16
N LEU A 338 -16.40 -5.96 -0.78
CA LEU A 338 -16.36 -4.92 -1.80
C LEU A 338 -16.83 -5.50 -3.13
N SER A 339 -18.02 -5.09 -3.58
CA SER A 339 -18.57 -5.48 -4.89
C SER A 339 -18.98 -4.25 -5.70
N ILE A 340 -18.44 -4.13 -6.92
CA ILE A 340 -18.85 -3.07 -7.86
C ILE A 340 -20.35 -3.15 -8.20
N GLN A 341 -20.96 -4.33 -8.11
CA GLN A 341 -22.38 -4.53 -8.39
C GLN A 341 -23.27 -3.91 -7.31
N SER A 342 -22.78 -3.78 -6.08
CA SER A 342 -23.50 -3.10 -5.01
C SER A 342 -23.27 -1.59 -5.01
N LEU A 343 -22.12 -1.11 -5.52
CA LEU A 343 -21.76 0.31 -5.55
C LEU A 343 -22.84 1.15 -6.22
N SER A 344 -23.44 2.05 -5.44
CA SER A 344 -24.44 3.01 -5.90
C SER A 344 -24.35 4.26 -5.03
N LEU A 345 -24.69 5.42 -5.60
CA LEU A 345 -24.68 6.69 -4.88
C LEU A 345 -26.11 7.20 -4.66
N VAL A 346 -26.40 7.84 -3.54
CA VAL A 346 -27.65 8.57 -3.32
C VAL A 346 -27.42 10.03 -3.67
N CYS A 347 -28.22 10.57 -4.60
CA CYS A 347 -28.11 11.97 -4.96
C CYS A 347 -28.63 12.86 -3.82
N PRO A 348 -27.81 13.75 -3.22
CA PRO A 348 -28.23 14.56 -2.08
C PRO A 348 -29.28 15.62 -2.42
N TYR A 349 -29.53 15.85 -3.72
CA TYR A 349 -30.47 16.88 -4.17
C TYR A 349 -31.82 16.37 -4.64
N CYS A 350 -31.90 15.13 -5.11
CA CYS A 350 -33.14 14.55 -5.63
C CYS A 350 -33.48 13.17 -5.06
N GLY A 351 -32.64 12.62 -4.18
CA GLY A 351 -32.86 11.32 -3.52
C GLY A 351 -32.64 10.10 -4.41
N GLU A 352 -32.43 10.28 -5.72
CA GLU A 352 -32.25 9.17 -6.66
C GLU A 352 -31.05 8.27 -6.30
N ILE A 353 -31.23 6.95 -6.38
CA ILE A 353 -30.14 5.97 -6.27
C ILE A 353 -29.50 5.81 -7.65
N LEU A 354 -28.24 6.23 -7.75
CA LEU A 354 -27.47 6.35 -8.97
C LEU A 354 -26.56 5.15 -9.15
N LYS A 355 -26.74 4.46 -10.27
CA LYS A 355 -25.75 3.52 -10.84
C LYS A 355 -24.79 4.15 -11.84
N HIS A 356 -25.01 5.43 -12.17
CA HIS A 356 -24.06 6.15 -12.98
C HIS A 356 -24.02 7.65 -12.66
N LEU A 357 -22.90 8.27 -12.99
CA LEU A 357 -22.71 9.72 -12.95
C LEU A 357 -22.35 10.24 -14.34
N ASN A 358 -22.73 11.48 -14.62
CA ASN A 358 -22.24 12.18 -15.81
C ASN A 358 -20.97 12.96 -15.47
N TYR A 359 -19.91 12.71 -16.24
CA TYR A 359 -18.67 13.46 -16.25
C TYR A 359 -18.79 14.64 -17.22
N VAL A 360 -18.85 15.85 -16.69
CA VAL A 360 -19.06 17.05 -17.51
C VAL A 360 -17.91 18.03 -17.38
N GLY A 361 -17.58 18.67 -18.49
CA GLY A 361 -16.68 19.82 -18.54
C GLY A 361 -17.47 21.13 -18.50
N TYR A 362 -16.92 22.14 -17.83
CA TYR A 362 -17.38 23.53 -17.92
C TYR A 362 -16.16 24.45 -17.92
N THR A 363 -16.36 25.70 -18.33
CA THR A 363 -15.32 26.73 -18.29
C THR A 363 -15.69 27.70 -17.18
N ASP A 364 -14.74 28.02 -16.30
CA ASP A 364 -14.96 29.06 -15.29
C ASP A 364 -14.88 30.47 -15.91
N LYS A 365 -15.11 31.49 -15.07
CA LYS A 365 -15.06 32.90 -15.47
C LYS A 365 -13.68 33.35 -15.95
N GLU A 366 -12.62 32.61 -15.62
CA GLU A 366 -11.24 32.88 -16.00
C GLU A 366 -10.83 32.14 -17.29
N GLY A 367 -11.78 31.44 -17.95
CA GLY A 367 -11.50 30.67 -19.15
C GLY A 367 -10.86 29.31 -18.89
N LYS A 368 -10.72 28.89 -17.63
CA LYS A 368 -10.11 27.62 -17.24
C LYS A 368 -11.15 26.51 -17.31
N GLY A 369 -10.82 25.44 -18.03
CA GLY A 369 -11.65 24.25 -18.11
C GLY A 369 -11.61 23.44 -16.82
N HIS A 370 -12.78 23.11 -16.29
CA HIS A 370 -12.98 22.26 -15.11
C HIS A 370 -13.88 21.09 -15.44
N THR A 371 -13.70 20.00 -14.71
CA THR A 371 -14.48 18.77 -14.86
C THR A 371 -15.04 18.35 -13.52
N LYS A 372 -16.29 17.89 -13.53
CA LYS A 372 -17.05 17.50 -12.34
C LYS A 372 -17.95 16.30 -12.63
N LEU A 373 -18.37 15.62 -11.56
CA LEU A 373 -19.35 14.54 -11.61
C LEU A 373 -20.71 15.07 -11.19
N ARG A 374 -21.75 14.77 -11.97
CA ARG A 374 -23.11 15.24 -11.70
C ARG A 374 -24.14 14.14 -11.79
N CYS A 375 -25.24 14.33 -11.07
CA CYS A 375 -26.40 13.46 -11.12
C CYS A 375 -26.99 13.42 -12.55
N PRO A 376 -27.27 12.24 -13.11
CA PRO A 376 -27.93 12.13 -14.40
C PRO A 376 -29.40 12.56 -14.39
N ASN A 377 -30.06 12.49 -13.24
CA ASN A 377 -31.45 12.93 -13.07
C ASN A 377 -31.54 14.47 -12.95
N CYS A 378 -31.17 15.03 -11.80
CA CYS A 378 -31.34 16.45 -11.51
C CYS A 378 -30.25 17.39 -12.06
N LYS A 379 -29.20 16.85 -12.70
CA LYS A 379 -28.07 17.58 -13.31
C LYS A 379 -27.21 18.41 -12.35
N LYS A 380 -27.43 18.33 -11.03
CA LYS A 380 -26.60 18.99 -10.02
C LYS A 380 -25.29 18.24 -9.79
N ILE A 381 -24.20 18.99 -9.56
CA ILE A 381 -22.88 18.45 -9.23
C ILE A 381 -22.96 17.72 -7.90
N ILE A 382 -22.45 16.50 -7.81
CA ILE A 382 -22.35 15.78 -6.54
C ILE A 382 -20.96 16.06 -5.98
N GLU A 383 -20.89 16.96 -5.01
CA GLU A 383 -19.64 17.28 -4.35
C GLU A 383 -19.05 16.03 -3.66
N HIS A 384 -17.73 15.97 -3.54
CA HIS A 384 -17.00 14.83 -2.96
C HIS A 384 -17.19 13.45 -3.64
N ALA A 385 -17.96 13.32 -4.71
CA ALA A 385 -18.14 12.04 -5.41
C ALA A 385 -16.81 11.43 -5.87
N GLY A 386 -15.90 12.23 -6.42
CA GLY A 386 -14.59 11.75 -6.90
C GLY A 386 -13.72 11.16 -5.78
N ILE A 387 -13.56 11.89 -4.66
CA ILE A 387 -12.75 11.45 -3.53
C ILE A 387 -13.39 10.24 -2.82
N THR A 388 -14.71 10.23 -2.68
CA THR A 388 -15.45 9.12 -2.06
C THR A 388 -15.30 7.84 -2.88
N LEU A 389 -15.53 7.90 -4.20
CA LEU A 389 -15.33 6.76 -5.10
C LEU A 389 -13.87 6.29 -5.12
N ARG A 390 -12.91 7.21 -5.01
CA ARG A 390 -11.48 6.89 -4.94
C ARG A 390 -11.16 6.02 -3.74
N TYR A 391 -11.62 6.37 -2.54
CA TYR A 391 -11.27 5.63 -1.33
C TYR A 391 -12.10 4.36 -1.14
N TYR A 392 -13.37 4.35 -1.57
CA TYR A 392 -14.22 3.17 -1.45
C TYR A 392 -14.01 2.10 -2.53
N CYS A 393 -13.69 2.49 -3.77
CA CYS A 393 -13.52 1.56 -4.89
C CYS A 393 -12.07 1.54 -5.40
N GLY A 394 -11.50 2.70 -5.77
CA GLY A 394 -10.08 2.84 -6.13
C GLY A 394 -9.66 2.33 -7.51
N TYR A 395 -10.55 1.67 -8.25
CA TYR A 395 -10.26 1.09 -9.56
C TYR A 395 -11.17 1.66 -10.66
N LEU A 396 -10.57 2.02 -11.79
CA LEU A 396 -11.25 2.48 -13.00
C LEU A 396 -10.89 1.56 -14.17
N LEU A 397 -11.87 1.26 -15.01
CA LEU A 397 -11.65 0.58 -16.29
C LEU A 397 -12.26 1.46 -17.39
N PRO A 398 -11.43 2.18 -18.17
CA PRO A 398 -11.91 2.94 -19.32
C PRO A 398 -12.14 2.01 -20.51
N ASP A 399 -13.29 2.13 -21.16
CA ASP A 399 -13.52 1.49 -22.45
C ASP A 399 -12.77 2.21 -23.58
N SER A 400 -12.84 1.63 -24.79
CA SER A 400 -12.18 2.19 -25.97
C SER A 400 -12.70 3.56 -26.37
N SER A 401 -13.99 3.87 -26.13
CA SER A 401 -14.55 5.19 -26.43
C SER A 401 -13.93 6.27 -25.54
N PHE A 402 -13.69 5.95 -24.26
CA PHE A 402 -13.11 6.86 -23.29
C PHE A 402 -11.63 7.11 -23.55
N ILE A 403 -10.89 6.05 -23.89
CA ILE A 403 -9.48 6.10 -24.28
C ILE A 403 -9.30 6.90 -25.58
N ARG A 404 -10.02 6.54 -26.67
CA ARG A 404 -9.92 7.25 -27.96
C ARG A 404 -10.32 8.72 -27.86
N GLY A 405 -11.27 9.05 -26.97
CA GLY A 405 -11.72 10.43 -26.70
C GLY A 405 -10.73 11.29 -25.91
N ARG A 406 -9.65 10.69 -25.41
CA ARG A 406 -8.61 11.31 -24.58
C ARG A 406 -9.13 11.96 -23.30
N ILE A 407 -10.10 11.32 -22.66
CA ILE A 407 -10.88 11.96 -21.59
C ILE A 407 -10.12 11.93 -20.26
N LEU A 408 -9.50 10.80 -19.91
CA LEU A 408 -8.74 10.67 -18.66
C LEU A 408 -7.57 11.66 -18.62
N SER A 409 -6.75 11.72 -19.67
CA SER A 409 -5.58 12.59 -19.69
C SER A 409 -5.93 14.07 -19.65
N LYS A 410 -7.08 14.47 -20.21
CA LYS A 410 -7.61 15.84 -20.09
C LYS A 410 -7.99 16.14 -18.64
N ASP A 411 -8.70 15.23 -17.98
CA ASP A 411 -9.06 15.36 -16.56
C ASP A 411 -7.84 15.49 -15.66
N LEU A 412 -6.88 14.59 -15.83
CA LEU A 412 -5.67 14.51 -15.02
C LEU A 412 -4.78 15.76 -15.20
N LYS A 413 -4.96 16.54 -16.26
CA LYS A 413 -4.30 17.85 -16.45
C LYS A 413 -5.04 19.00 -15.76
N SER A 414 -6.36 18.92 -15.65
CA SER A 414 -7.21 19.98 -15.12
C SER A 414 -7.69 19.70 -13.69
N SER A 415 -8.91 19.20 -13.52
CA SER A 415 -9.59 19.10 -12.22
C SER A 415 -9.25 17.83 -11.46
N LYS A 416 -8.59 16.86 -12.10
CA LYS A 416 -8.02 15.66 -11.45
C LYS A 416 -9.07 14.88 -10.64
N VAL A 417 -10.28 14.75 -11.17
CA VAL A 417 -11.31 13.91 -10.58
C VAL A 417 -10.82 12.46 -10.47
N PHE A 418 -10.04 12.00 -11.45
CA PHE A 418 -9.52 10.63 -11.53
C PHE A 418 -8.07 10.46 -11.03
N GLU A 419 -7.47 11.44 -10.33
CA GLU A 419 -6.16 11.21 -9.71
C GLU A 419 -6.23 10.14 -8.61
N ASN A 420 -5.12 9.45 -8.39
CA ASN A 420 -4.93 8.38 -7.40
C ASN A 420 -5.82 7.14 -7.55
N PHE A 421 -6.49 6.99 -8.68
CA PHE A 421 -7.09 5.70 -9.06
C PHE A 421 -6.05 4.76 -9.67
N THR A 422 -6.32 3.46 -9.57
CA THR A 422 -5.72 2.44 -10.42
C THR A 422 -6.55 2.30 -11.69
N VAL A 423 -5.94 2.58 -12.84
CA VAL A 423 -6.54 2.46 -14.16
C VAL A 423 -6.15 1.10 -14.75
N ILE A 424 -7.16 0.27 -15.02
CA ILE A 424 -7.01 -1.06 -15.60
C ILE A 424 -7.15 -0.97 -17.11
N LEU A 425 -6.15 -1.49 -17.83
CA LEU A 425 -6.17 -1.63 -19.28
C LEU A 425 -6.52 -3.07 -19.67
N SER A 426 -7.81 -3.29 -19.97
CA SER A 426 -8.36 -4.53 -20.51
C SER A 426 -7.66 -4.93 -21.82
N PRO A 427 -7.45 -6.24 -22.10
CA PRO A 427 -6.89 -6.69 -23.38
C PRO A 427 -7.75 -6.29 -24.58
N VAL A 428 -9.08 -6.25 -24.42
CA VAL A 428 -10.01 -5.79 -25.46
C VAL A 428 -9.76 -4.32 -25.80
N VAL A 429 -9.72 -3.46 -24.78
CA VAL A 429 -9.49 -2.02 -24.95
C VAL A 429 -8.13 -1.74 -25.60
N ARG A 430 -7.09 -2.48 -25.20
CA ARG A 430 -5.77 -2.38 -25.82
C ARG A 430 -5.80 -2.77 -27.30
N LYS A 431 -6.43 -3.89 -27.64
CA LYS A 431 -6.57 -4.37 -29.04
C LYS A 431 -7.34 -3.37 -29.90
N GLU A 432 -8.42 -2.80 -29.37
CA GLU A 432 -9.23 -1.81 -30.10
C GLU A 432 -8.54 -0.46 -30.26
N CYS A 433 -7.74 -0.06 -29.28
CA CYS A 433 -7.04 1.23 -29.32
C CYS A 433 -5.72 1.18 -30.10
N ASP A 434 -5.18 -0.01 -30.33
CA ASP A 434 -3.99 -0.21 -31.16
C ASP A 434 -4.19 0.33 -32.58
N GLY A 435 -3.15 0.95 -33.13
CA GLY A 435 -3.19 1.61 -34.44
C GLY A 435 -4.06 2.87 -34.53
N THR A 436 -4.81 3.26 -33.50
CA THR A 436 -5.65 4.48 -33.53
C THR A 436 -4.91 5.72 -33.00
N PRO A 437 -5.02 6.90 -33.65
CA PRO A 437 -4.38 8.12 -33.16
C PRO A 437 -4.84 8.54 -31.75
N GLY A 438 -6.13 8.36 -31.45
CA GLY A 438 -6.69 8.65 -30.12
C GLY A 438 -6.13 7.72 -29.05
N GLY A 439 -6.12 6.42 -29.33
CA GLY A 439 -5.60 5.40 -28.41
C GLY A 439 -4.11 5.58 -28.11
N LYS A 440 -3.27 5.72 -29.15
CA LYS A 440 -1.83 5.95 -28.98
C LYS A 440 -1.53 7.17 -28.12
N ASN A 441 -2.19 8.29 -28.40
CA ASN A 441 -1.95 9.54 -27.67
C ASN A 441 -2.43 9.49 -26.21
N GLU A 442 -3.53 8.78 -25.94
CA GLU A 442 -4.03 8.65 -24.57
C GLU A 442 -3.15 7.70 -23.75
N LEU A 443 -2.79 6.54 -24.31
CA LEU A 443 -1.94 5.56 -23.62
C LEU A 443 -0.57 6.15 -23.29
N ASP A 444 0.03 6.93 -24.18
CA ASP A 444 1.27 7.69 -23.92
C ASP A 444 1.10 8.68 -22.75
N ALA A 445 -0.02 9.42 -22.74
CA ALA A 445 -0.31 10.35 -21.65
C ALA A 445 -0.58 9.65 -20.32
N LEU A 446 -1.28 8.51 -20.32
CA LEU A 446 -1.50 7.70 -19.11
C LEU A 446 -0.19 7.10 -18.59
N ALA A 447 0.70 6.65 -19.47
CA ALA A 447 2.04 6.22 -19.10
C ALA A 447 2.82 7.35 -18.42
N HIS A 448 2.75 8.57 -18.96
CA HIS A 448 3.32 9.75 -18.31
C HIS A 448 2.71 10.00 -16.93
N PHE A 449 1.38 10.01 -16.78
CA PHE A 449 0.73 10.23 -15.49
C PHE A 449 1.04 9.15 -14.45
N SER A 450 1.15 7.89 -14.90
CA SER A 450 1.61 6.80 -14.05
C SER A 450 3.07 7.01 -13.61
N SER A 451 3.95 7.44 -14.52
CA SER A 451 5.38 7.69 -14.22
C SER A 451 5.60 8.79 -13.19
N ILE A 452 4.72 9.80 -13.14
CA ILE A 452 4.75 10.87 -12.12
C ILE A 452 3.88 10.55 -10.89
N GLY A 453 3.34 9.33 -10.80
CA GLY A 453 2.59 8.84 -9.66
C GLY A 453 1.17 9.39 -9.48
N ARG A 454 0.63 10.11 -10.48
CA ARG A 454 -0.73 10.72 -10.44
C ARG A 454 -1.84 9.68 -10.55
N ILE A 455 -1.56 8.55 -11.18
CA ILE A 455 -2.41 7.35 -11.22
C ILE A 455 -1.53 6.12 -11.06
N LYS A 456 -2.13 4.95 -10.86
CA LYS A 456 -1.49 3.66 -11.12
C LYS A 456 -2.05 3.11 -12.43
N LEU A 457 -1.20 2.51 -13.26
CA LEU A 457 -1.62 1.86 -14.49
C LEU A 457 -1.34 0.36 -14.39
N GLU A 458 -2.38 -0.45 -14.55
CA GLU A 458 -2.28 -1.91 -14.52
C GLU A 458 -2.79 -2.49 -15.84
N THR A 459 -2.03 -3.43 -16.41
CA THR A 459 -2.42 -4.14 -17.62
C THR A 459 -2.80 -5.56 -17.23
N VAL A 460 -3.96 -6.02 -17.71
CA VAL A 460 -4.51 -7.33 -17.37
C VAL A 460 -4.76 -8.16 -18.64
N GLY A 461 -4.68 -9.49 -18.51
CA GLY A 461 -4.85 -10.43 -19.61
C GLY A 461 -3.82 -10.28 -20.75
N ASN A 462 -3.90 -11.13 -21.77
CA ASN A 462 -3.08 -11.01 -22.98
C ASN A 462 -3.95 -10.67 -24.19
N ILE A 463 -3.41 -9.87 -25.10
CA ILE A 463 -4.10 -9.52 -26.36
C ILE A 463 -4.26 -10.76 -27.25
N SER A 464 -3.32 -11.71 -27.17
CA SER A 464 -3.36 -13.00 -27.87
C SER A 464 -4.58 -13.84 -27.50
N ASP A 465 -5.16 -13.61 -26.32
CA ASP A 465 -6.30 -14.37 -25.81
C ASP A 465 -7.64 -13.82 -26.37
N ILE A 466 -7.59 -12.75 -27.17
CA ILE A 466 -8.76 -12.10 -27.78
C ILE A 466 -8.87 -12.54 -29.24
N PRO A 467 -9.87 -13.34 -29.63
CA PRO A 467 -10.11 -13.72 -31.01
C PRO A 467 -10.24 -12.52 -31.97
N ASP A 468 -9.87 -12.73 -33.23
CA ASP A 468 -10.11 -11.76 -34.31
C ASP A 468 -11.56 -11.82 -34.78
N GLY A 469 -12.11 -10.67 -35.19
CA GLY A 469 -13.46 -10.60 -35.75
C GLY A 469 -14.61 -10.74 -34.74
N LEU A 470 -14.33 -10.68 -33.43
CA LEU A 470 -15.37 -10.71 -32.40
C LEU A 470 -16.43 -9.61 -32.61
N PRO A 471 -17.73 -9.94 -32.50
CA PRO A 471 -18.80 -8.94 -32.46
C PRO A 471 -18.57 -7.89 -31.37
N ASN A 472 -19.11 -6.68 -31.57
CA ASN A 472 -19.01 -5.61 -30.57
C ASN A 472 -19.59 -6.04 -29.21
N VAL A 473 -20.71 -6.76 -29.22
CA VAL A 473 -21.41 -7.19 -28.00
C VAL A 473 -20.53 -8.12 -27.15
N GLU A 474 -19.86 -9.09 -27.77
CA GLU A 474 -18.96 -10.00 -27.06
C GLU A 474 -17.75 -9.25 -26.48
N ARG A 475 -17.24 -8.25 -27.20
CA ARG A 475 -16.15 -7.39 -26.70
C ARG A 475 -16.59 -6.54 -25.51
N ASP A 476 -17.80 -5.98 -25.56
CA ASP A 476 -18.40 -5.23 -24.45
C ASP A 476 -18.65 -6.13 -23.22
N GLU A 477 -19.10 -7.37 -23.43
CA GLU A 477 -19.23 -8.39 -22.37
C GLU A 477 -17.90 -8.66 -21.69
N MET A 478 -16.83 -8.89 -22.45
CA MET A 478 -15.49 -9.11 -21.89
C MET A 478 -15.01 -7.92 -21.05
N ILE A 479 -15.28 -6.69 -21.48
CA ILE A 479 -14.96 -5.47 -20.70
C ILE A 479 -15.74 -5.44 -19.38
N ILE A 480 -17.02 -5.82 -19.40
CA ILE A 480 -17.85 -5.90 -18.18
C ILE A 480 -17.34 -6.98 -17.21
N GLU A 481 -16.94 -8.14 -17.73
CA GLU A 481 -16.37 -9.21 -16.90
C GLU A 481 -15.05 -8.78 -16.25
N ASP A 482 -14.21 -7.99 -16.95
CA ASP A 482 -13.05 -7.34 -16.33
C ASP A 482 -13.49 -6.35 -15.22
N CYS A 483 -14.52 -5.54 -15.43
CA CYS A 483 -15.05 -4.65 -14.39
C CYS A 483 -15.49 -5.43 -13.13
N LEU A 484 -16.19 -6.55 -13.29
CA LEU A 484 -16.61 -7.43 -12.19
C LEU A 484 -15.39 -8.03 -11.49
N LYS A 485 -14.48 -8.62 -12.26
CA LYS A 485 -13.28 -9.28 -11.74
C LYS A 485 -12.41 -8.35 -10.92
N TYR A 486 -12.31 -7.08 -11.29
CA TYR A 486 -11.44 -6.13 -10.61
C TYR A 486 -12.17 -5.12 -9.72
N ASN A 487 -13.49 -5.26 -9.56
CA ASN A 487 -14.34 -4.28 -8.87
C ASN A 487 -14.12 -2.84 -9.37
N ALA A 488 -14.05 -2.66 -10.69
CA ALA A 488 -13.67 -1.41 -11.31
C ALA A 488 -14.88 -0.62 -11.82
N ILE A 489 -14.88 0.69 -11.57
CA ILE A 489 -15.85 1.63 -12.16
C ILE A 489 -15.59 1.71 -13.66
N LEU A 490 -16.62 1.51 -14.47
CA LEU A 490 -16.51 1.65 -15.91
C LEU A 490 -16.51 3.14 -16.32
N LEU A 491 -15.54 3.54 -17.14
CA LEU A 491 -15.57 4.85 -17.81
C LEU A 491 -15.93 4.65 -19.27
N THR A 492 -16.98 5.32 -19.73
CA THR A 492 -17.47 5.18 -21.12
C THR A 492 -18.02 6.49 -21.67
N ALA A 493 -17.85 6.71 -22.97
CA ALA A 493 -18.57 7.73 -23.73
C ALA A 493 -19.69 7.11 -24.60
N ASP A 494 -19.78 5.78 -24.63
CA ASP A 494 -20.79 5.04 -25.39
C ASP A 494 -22.08 4.86 -24.57
N LYS A 495 -23.20 5.22 -25.20
CA LYS A 495 -24.54 5.10 -24.59
C LYS A 495 -24.99 3.65 -24.48
N SER A 496 -24.69 2.79 -25.46
CA SER A 496 -25.09 1.37 -25.40
C SER A 496 -24.31 0.65 -24.34
N MET A 497 -22.99 0.84 -24.30
CA MET A 497 -22.13 0.27 -23.26
C MET A 497 -22.57 0.72 -21.86
N CYS A 498 -22.92 2.00 -21.68
CA CYS A 498 -23.46 2.50 -20.41
C CYS A 498 -24.74 1.77 -19.99
N GLY A 499 -25.70 1.58 -20.90
CA GLY A 499 -26.95 0.87 -20.61
C GLY A 499 -26.70 -0.61 -20.25
N PHE A 500 -25.82 -1.26 -21.00
CA PHE A 500 -25.47 -2.67 -20.79
C PHE A 500 -24.76 -2.89 -19.45
N ALA A 501 -23.76 -2.07 -19.14
CA ALA A 501 -23.01 -2.13 -17.88
C ALA A 501 -23.91 -1.88 -16.65
N ILE A 502 -24.81 -0.89 -16.71
CA ILE A 502 -25.79 -0.65 -15.64
C ILE A 502 -26.71 -1.86 -15.47
N GLY A 503 -27.15 -2.50 -16.57
CA GLY A 503 -27.95 -3.73 -16.53
C GLY A 503 -27.25 -4.92 -15.86
N ARG A 504 -25.91 -4.93 -15.88
CA ARG A 504 -25.06 -5.92 -15.18
C ARG A 504 -24.68 -5.49 -13.76
N GLY A 505 -25.19 -4.35 -13.29
CA GLY A 505 -24.98 -3.79 -11.96
C GLY A 505 -23.71 -2.94 -11.82
N ILE A 506 -22.92 -2.76 -12.87
CA ILE A 506 -21.67 -2.01 -12.85
C ILE A 506 -21.95 -0.52 -12.62
N PHE A 507 -21.20 0.10 -11.72
CA PHE A 507 -21.21 1.55 -11.56
C PHE A 507 -20.45 2.22 -12.71
N VAL A 508 -21.09 3.19 -13.37
CA VAL A 508 -20.57 3.82 -14.59
C VAL A 508 -20.31 5.32 -14.38
N ILE A 509 -19.19 5.83 -14.85
CA ILE A 509 -18.99 7.27 -15.05
C ILE A 509 -18.99 7.53 -16.56
N ARG A 510 -20.03 8.22 -17.01
CA ARG A 510 -20.29 8.45 -18.43
C ARG A 510 -19.94 9.87 -18.84
N LYS A 511 -19.25 10.04 -19.98
CA LYS A 511 -18.96 11.34 -20.61
C LYS A 511 -20.21 12.03 -21.16
#